data_AF-A0A8T7BHC4-F1
#
_entry.id   AF-A0A8T7BHC4-F1
#
_cell.length_a   1.000
_cell.length_b   1.000
_cell.length_c   1.000
_cell.angle_alpha   90.00
_cell.angle_beta   90.00
_cell.angle_gamma   90.00
#
_symmetry.space_group_name_H-M   'P 1'
#
loop_
_entity.id
_entity.type
_entity.pdbx_description
1 polymer ?
#
loop_
_entity_poly.entity_id
_entity_poly.type
_entity_poly.pdbx_seq_one_letter_code
_entity_poly.pdbx_strand_id
1 'polypeptide(L)' 'MSLTPFHLAIQVRDIAEARAFYGSKLGFAEGRRAAHWVDFDMFGHQLVIHLNEALGPDGKVP' A
#
# COMPACT_ATOMS: atom_id res chain seq x y z
N MET A 1 -9.55 -22.99 -9.73
CA MET A 1 -8.10 -22.79 -9.99
C MET A 1 -7.44 -22.41 -8.68
N SER A 2 -6.23 -22.92 -8.41
CA SER A 2 -5.42 -22.46 -7.27
C SER A 2 -4.95 -21.03 -7.53
N LEU A 3 -4.98 -20.17 -6.49
CA LEU A 3 -4.37 -18.85 -6.58
C LEU A 3 -2.85 -19.00 -6.72
N THR A 4 -2.23 -18.16 -7.55
CA THR A 4 -0.77 -17.97 -7.60
C THR A 4 -0.48 -16.58 -7.01
N PRO A 5 -0.18 -16.48 -5.70
CA PRO A 5 -0.01 -15.19 -5.05
C PRO A 5 1.15 -14.40 -5.65
N PHE A 6 1.04 -13.08 -5.60
CA PHE A 6 2.13 -12.18 -5.93
C PHE A 6 2.32 -11.18 -4.79
N HIS A 7 3.49 -10.55 -4.80
CA HIS A 7 3.83 -9.44 -3.93
C HIS A 7 4.00 -8.20 -4.80
N LEU A 8 3.26 -7.14 -4.50
CA LEU A 8 3.40 -5.84 -5.13
C LEU A 8 3.81 -4.81 -4.09
N ALA A 9 4.95 -4.16 -4.30
CA ALA A 9 5.41 -3.05 -3.47
C ALA A 9 5.31 -1.73 -4.26
N ILE A 10 4.65 -0.73 -3.68
CA ILE A 10 4.46 0.58 -4.31
C ILE A 10 4.86 1.72 -3.38
N GLN A 11 5.33 2.81 -3.97
CA GLN A 11 5.66 4.02 -3.23
C GLN A 11 4.43 4.91 -3.11
N VAL A 12 4.23 5.51 -1.93
CA VAL A 12 3.12 6.41 -1.63
C VAL A 12 3.65 7.71 -1.01
N ARG A 13 2.93 8.80 -1.20
CA ARG A 13 3.30 10.13 -0.66
C ARG A 13 2.88 10.32 0.81
N ASP A 14 1.88 9.58 1.27
CA ASP A 14 1.35 9.68 2.63
C ASP A 14 0.74 8.32 3.05
N ILE A 15 1.04 7.90 4.29
CA ILE A 15 0.58 6.60 4.81
C ILE A 15 -0.91 6.64 5.17
N ALA A 16 -1.41 7.73 5.73
CA ALA A 16 -2.80 7.84 6.15
C ALA A 16 -3.73 7.88 4.94
N GLU A 17 -3.38 8.65 3.91
CA GLU A 17 -4.06 8.70 2.62
C GLU A 17 -4.11 7.30 1.99
N ALA A 18 -2.97 6.62 1.94
CA ALA A 18 -2.89 5.29 1.35
C ALA A 18 -3.70 4.26 2.14
N ARG A 19 -3.70 4.29 3.48
CA ARG A 19 -4.57 3.42 4.29
C ARG A 19 -6.06 3.70 4.06
N ALA A 20 -6.45 4.97 3.93
CA ALA A 20 -7.83 5.33 3.60
C ALA A 20 -8.22 4.82 2.20
N PHE A 21 -7.30 4.89 1.24
CA PHE A 21 -7.55 4.41 -0.12
C PHE A 21 -7.57 2.87 -0.19
N TYR A 22 -6.45 2.20 0.11
CA TYR A 22 -6.31 0.75 -0.03
C TYR A 22 -7.14 -0.02 1.00
N GLY A 23 -7.14 0.43 2.26
CA GLY A 23 -7.85 -0.25 3.34
C GLY A 23 -9.35 0.03 3.35
N SER A 24 -9.75 1.31 3.27
CA SER A 24 -11.16 1.69 3.41
C SER A 24 -11.90 1.73 2.07
N LYS A 25 -11.37 2.42 1.04
CA LYS A 25 -12.07 2.54 -0.25
C LYS A 25 -12.02 1.26 -1.08
N LEU A 26 -10.87 0.57 -1.10
CA LEU A 26 -10.71 -0.68 -1.84
C LEU A 26 -10.97 -1.93 -1.00
N GLY A 27 -11.03 -1.79 0.33
CA GLY A 27 -11.43 -2.87 1.23
C GLY A 27 -10.35 -3.92 1.49
N PHE A 28 -9.06 -3.61 1.24
CA PHE A 28 -7.97 -4.55 1.51
C PHE A 28 -7.72 -4.66 3.01
N ALA A 29 -7.61 -5.88 3.53
CA ALA A 29 -7.42 -6.08 4.96
C ALA A 29 -6.00 -5.66 5.35
N GLU A 30 -5.86 -4.77 6.34
CA GLU A 30 -4.55 -4.33 6.82
C GLU A 30 -3.87 -5.43 7.63
N GLY A 31 -2.61 -5.70 7.31
CA GLY A 31 -1.74 -6.62 8.02
C GLY A 31 -0.80 -5.91 8.99
N ARG A 32 0.50 -6.10 8.75
CA ARG A 32 1.60 -5.48 9.51
C ARG A 32 1.79 -4.04 9.04
N ARG A 33 2.39 -3.26 9.94
CA ARG A 33 2.67 -1.84 9.71
C ARG A 33 3.91 -1.40 10.48
N ALA A 34 4.53 -0.34 9.99
CA ALA A 34 5.54 0.44 10.70
C ALA A 34 5.31 1.94 10.41
N ALA A 35 6.21 2.80 10.90
CA ALA A 35 6.11 4.25 10.70
C ALA A 35 6.02 4.66 9.22
N HIS A 36 6.72 3.95 8.33
CA HIS A 36 6.87 4.34 6.91
C HIS A 36 6.36 3.29 5.92
N TRP A 37 5.64 2.25 6.37
CA TRP A 37 5.08 1.24 5.46
C TRP A 37 3.92 0.47 6.10
N VAL A 38 3.06 -0.09 5.25
CA VAL A 38 1.92 -0.95 5.63
C VAL A 38 1.80 -2.07 4.59
N ASP A 39 1.52 -3.32 5.02
CA ASP A 39 1.09 -4.37 4.10
C ASP A 39 -0.41 -4.69 4.24
N PHE A 40 -1.00 -5.10 3.13
CA PHE A 40 -2.40 -5.45 2.99
C PHE A 40 -2.57 -6.82 2.34
N ASP A 41 -3.61 -7.52 2.76
CA ASP A 41 -4.21 -8.61 2.00
C ASP A 41 -5.09 -8.03 0.89
N MET A 42 -4.62 -8.18 -0.35
CA MET A 42 -5.32 -7.84 -1.59
C MET A 42 -5.96 -9.12 -2.16
N PHE A 43 -7.01 -9.62 -1.51
CA PHE A 43 -7.78 -10.79 -1.93
C PHE A 43 -6.94 -12.08 -2.11
N GLY A 44 -6.00 -12.33 -1.19
CA GLY A 44 -5.06 -13.44 -1.22
C GLY A 44 -3.71 -13.11 -1.85
N HIS A 45 -3.53 -11.87 -2.34
CA HIS A 45 -2.24 -11.33 -2.76
C HIS A 45 -1.68 -10.37 -1.70
N GLN A 46 -0.39 -10.09 -1.75
CA GLN A 46 0.24 -9.14 -0.84
C GLN A 46 0.50 -7.80 -1.55
N LEU A 47 -0.05 -6.73 -0.99
CA LEU A 47 0.29 -5.36 -1.37
C LEU A 47 1.07 -4.72 -0.22
N VAL A 48 2.22 -4.11 -0.50
CA VAL A 48 2.98 -3.32 0.47
C VAL A 48 3.12 -1.90 -0.03
N ILE A 49 2.77 -0.93 0.80
CA ILE A 49 2.98 0.48 0.53
C ILE A 49 4.17 0.98 1.33
N HIS A 50 5.06 1.75 0.70
CA HIS A 50 6.20 2.40 1.34
C HIS A 50 6.10 3.91 1.16
N LEU A 51 6.23 4.67 2.25
CA LEU A 51 6.32 6.12 2.17
C LEU A 51 7.59 6.50 1.39
N ASN A 52 7.43 7.31 0.35
CA ASN A 52 8.54 8.01 -0.29
C ASN A 52 8.29 9.51 -0.18
N GLU A 53 9.07 10.17 0.68
CA GLU A 53 8.99 11.61 0.93
C GLU A 53 9.35 12.46 -0.31
N ALA A 54 10.10 11.89 -1.26
CA ALA A 54 10.46 12.58 -2.51
C ALA A 54 9.32 12.64 -3.54
N LEU A 55 8.21 11.92 -3.36
CA LEU A 55 7.04 12.03 -4.24
C LEU A 55 6.31 13.37 -4.10
N GLY A 56 6.55 14.10 -3.01
CA GLY A 56 5.89 15.37 -2.74
C GLY A 56 4.35 15.27 -2.68
N PRO A 57 3.66 16.42 -2.56
CA PRO A 57 2.20 16.44 -2.44
C PRO A 57 1.49 15.97 -3.72
N ASP A 58 2.11 16.06 -4.89
CA ASP A 58 1.49 15.69 -6.18
C ASP A 58 1.71 14.23 -6.58
N GLY A 59 2.48 13.45 -5.80
CA GLY A 59 2.74 12.04 -6.09
C GLY A 59 3.69 11.84 -7.29
N LYS A 60 4.64 12.76 -7.51
CA LYS A 60 5.58 12.75 -8.62
C LYS A 60 7.01 12.89 -8.10
N VAL A 61 7.91 12.12 -8.68
CA VAL A 61 9.36 12.34 -8.48
C VAL A 61 9.77 13.55 -9.33
N PRO A 62 10.61 14.47 -8.81
CA PRO A 62 11.19 15.56 -9.59
C PRO A 62 11.89 15.13 -10.88
#